data_AF-A0A0M6YD40-F1
#
_entry.id   AF-A0A0M6YD40-F1
#
_cell.length_a   1.000
_cell.length_b   1.000
_cell.length_c   1.000
_cell.angle_alpha   90.00
_cell.angle_beta   90.00
_cell.angle_gamma   90.00
#
_symmetry.space_group_name_H-M   'P 1'
#
loop_
_entity.id
_entity.type
_entity.pdbx_description
1 polymer ?
#
loop_
_entity_poly.entity_id
_entity_poly.type
_entity_poly.pdbx_seq_one_letter_code
_entity_poly.pdbx_strand_id
1 'polypeptide(L)'
;MKYDTRLVLLLITAVLIGGYFLVNRKGSEIPASGAPIAHVTVPPLEGVALAGEAVFNENCSSCHGVNAAGQEGIAPPLVHRIYEPSHHADGSFFLAVQQGVRAHHWPFGNMPPIKDLTKRQVEQIVAYIRVLQRENGIQ
;
A
#
# COMPACT_ATOMS: atom_id res chain seq x y z
N MET A 1 48.41 -18.36 -35.42
CA MET A 1 47.09 -18.60 -34.81
C MET A 1 46.11 -17.60 -35.40
N LYS A 2 45.15 -18.05 -36.23
CA LYS A 2 44.08 -17.19 -36.77
C LYS A 2 42.86 -17.36 -35.86
N TYR A 3 42.47 -16.30 -35.15
CA TYR A 3 41.24 -16.32 -34.36
C TYR A 3 40.04 -16.29 -35.31
N ASP A 4 39.06 -17.15 -35.08
CA ASP A 4 37.80 -17.13 -35.82
C ASP A 4 37.05 -15.86 -35.47
N THR A 5 36.91 -14.95 -36.43
CA THR A 5 36.23 -13.66 -36.26
C THR A 5 34.78 -13.82 -35.79
N ARG A 6 34.14 -14.96 -36.08
CA ARG A 6 32.79 -15.26 -35.58
C ARG A 6 32.80 -15.52 -34.08
N LEU A 7 33.82 -16.23 -33.58
CA LEU A 7 34.00 -16.48 -32.16
C LEU A 7 34.26 -15.18 -31.40
N VAL A 8 35.07 -14.27 -31.96
CA VAL A 8 35.36 -12.97 -31.34
C VAL A 8 34.10 -12.10 -31.26
N LEU A 9 33.30 -12.03 -32.33
CA LEU A 9 32.06 -11.26 -32.34
C LEU A 9 31.03 -11.80 -31.34
N LEU A 10 30.88 -13.12 -31.23
CA LEU A 10 29.97 -13.73 -30.27
C LEU A 10 30.36 -13.40 -28.82
N LEU A 11 31.65 -13.44 -28.49
CA LEU A 11 32.14 -13.08 -27.16
C LEU A 11 31.90 -11.59 -26.83
N ILE A 12 32.13 -10.69 -27.79
CA ILE A 12 31.85 -9.26 -27.60
C ILE A 12 30.36 -9.04 -27.35
N THR A 13 29.49 -9.65 -28.15
CA THR A 13 28.04 -9.53 -27.95
C THR A 13 27.59 -10.07 -26.60
N ALA A 14 28.13 -11.21 -26.15
CA ALA A 14 27.80 -11.78 -24.85
C ALA A 14 28.26 -10.88 -23.69
N VAL A 15 29.44 -10.26 -23.79
CA VAL A 15 29.95 -9.30 -22.79
C VAL A 15 29.14 -8.02 -22.78
N LEU A 16 28.73 -7.50 -23.94
CA LEU A 16 27.90 -6.30 -24.03
C LEU A 16 26.50 -6.55 -23.46
N ILE A 17 25.88 -7.69 -23.79
CA ILE A 17 24.56 -8.07 -23.26
C ILE A 17 24.68 -8.31 -21.73
N GLY A 18 25.67 -9.08 -21.28
CA GLY A 18 25.91 -9.33 -19.86
C GLY A 18 26.17 -8.03 -19.09
N GLY A 19 27.03 -7.15 -19.61
CA GLY A 19 27.31 -5.84 -19.03
C GLY A 19 26.07 -4.94 -18.97
N TYR A 20 25.25 -4.93 -20.02
CA TYR A 20 23.98 -4.19 -20.05
C TYR A 20 23.02 -4.67 -18.96
N PHE A 21 22.86 -5.99 -18.79
CA PHE A 21 22.00 -6.54 -17.73
C PHE A 21 22.56 -6.34 -16.31
N LEU A 22 23.88 -6.33 -16.15
CA LEU A 22 24.52 -6.03 -14.87
C LEU A 22 24.34 -4.56 -14.47
N VAL A 23 24.44 -3.63 -15.43
CA VAL A 23 24.27 -2.18 -15.18
C VAL A 23 22.79 -1.81 -15.03
N ASN A 24 21.88 -2.47 -15.75
CA ASN A 24 20.44 -2.18 -15.67
C ASN A 24 19.68 -3.03 -14.64
N ARG A 25 20.38 -3.75 -13.76
CA ARG A 25 19.73 -4.28 -12.56
C ARG A 25 19.34 -3.09 -11.67
N LYS A 26 18.10 -2.63 -11.80
CA LYS A 26 17.44 -1.88 -10.73
C LYS A 26 17.51 -2.77 -9.49
N GLY A 27 18.35 -2.38 -8.52
CA GLY A 27 18.41 -3.06 -7.24
C GLY A 27 17.02 -3.09 -6.65
N SER A 28 16.56 -4.26 -6.21
CA SER A 28 15.36 -4.36 -5.38
C SER A 28 15.71 -3.69 -4.05
N GLU A 29 15.48 -2.38 -3.95
CA GLU A 29 15.57 -1.68 -2.68
C GLU A 29 14.56 -2.33 -1.74
N ILE A 30 15.04 -2.92 -0.64
CA ILE A 30 14.15 -3.35 0.44
C ILE A 30 13.56 -2.06 1.00
N PRO A 31 12.24 -1.84 0.93
CA PRO A 31 11.65 -0.60 1.41
C PRO A 31 12.00 -0.42 2.88
N ALA A 32 12.45 0.80 3.23
CA ALA A 32 12.77 1.14 4.60
C ALA A 32 11.52 1.01 5.48
N SER A 33 11.67 0.48 6.70
CA SER A 33 10.57 0.42 7.67
C SER A 33 9.95 1.81 7.86
N GLY A 34 8.62 1.87 7.87
CA GLY A 34 7.84 3.11 7.94
C GLY A 34 7.64 3.84 6.59
N ALA A 35 8.26 3.39 5.50
CA ALA A 35 7.98 3.94 4.17
C ALA A 35 6.51 3.66 3.75
N PRO A 36 5.86 4.59 3.02
CA PRO A 36 4.52 4.35 2.50
C PRO A 36 4.52 3.17 1.53
N ILE A 37 3.54 2.27 1.67
CA ILE A 37 3.43 1.07 0.82
C ILE A 37 2.71 1.40 -0.49
N ALA A 38 1.67 2.23 -0.43
CA ALA A 38 0.88 2.67 -1.58
C ALA A 38 1.14 4.15 -1.89
N HIS A 39 1.27 4.48 -3.17
CA HIS A 39 1.18 5.87 -3.63
C HIS A 39 -0.31 6.23 -3.76
N VAL A 40 -0.79 7.14 -2.91
CA VAL A 40 -2.21 7.50 -2.83
C VAL A 40 -2.45 8.88 -3.44
N THR A 41 -3.25 8.93 -4.49
CA THR A 41 -3.83 10.16 -5.03
C THR A 41 -5.00 10.57 -4.14
N VAL A 42 -5.00 11.80 -3.65
CA VAL A 42 -6.06 12.34 -2.78
C VAL A 42 -6.87 13.36 -3.59
N PRO A 43 -8.17 13.13 -3.83
CA PRO A 43 -9.02 14.11 -4.49
C PRO A 43 -9.41 15.21 -3.48
N PRO A 44 -9.96 16.34 -3.94
CA PRO A 44 -10.63 17.29 -3.05
C PRO A 44 -11.69 16.56 -2.18
N LEU A 45 -11.60 16.73 -0.87
CA LEU A 45 -12.49 16.07 0.08
C LEU A 45 -13.60 17.03 0.52
N GLU A 46 -14.82 16.50 0.60
CA GLU A 46 -16.00 17.26 1.03
C GLU A 46 -16.88 16.44 1.99
N GLY A 47 -17.73 17.15 2.73
CA GLY A 47 -18.76 16.57 3.58
C GLY A 47 -18.25 15.49 4.53
N VAL A 48 -18.82 14.29 4.43
CA VAL A 48 -18.53 13.17 5.33
C VAL A 48 -17.09 12.66 5.18
N ALA A 49 -16.54 12.67 3.97
CA ALA A 49 -15.17 12.20 3.72
C ALA A 49 -14.12 13.16 4.29
N LEU A 50 -14.36 14.47 4.21
CA LEU A 50 -13.49 15.47 4.83
C LEU A 50 -13.48 15.33 6.36
N ALA A 51 -14.65 15.12 6.98
CA ALA A 51 -14.71 14.80 8.41
C ALA A 51 -14.01 13.47 8.74
N GLY A 52 -14.12 12.48 7.84
CA GLY A 52 -13.47 11.19 7.95
C GLY A 52 -11.95 11.24 7.94
N GLU A 53 -11.37 12.12 7.12
CA GLU A 53 -9.93 12.36 7.10
C GLU A 53 -9.42 12.80 8.48
N ALA A 54 -10.08 13.77 9.12
CA ALA A 54 -9.69 14.26 10.44
C ALA A 54 -9.70 13.13 11.48
N VAL A 55 -10.78 12.34 11.52
CA VAL A 55 -10.90 11.19 12.44
C VAL A 55 -9.86 10.12 12.13
N PHE A 56 -9.63 9.80 10.86
CA PHE A 56 -8.61 8.84 10.44
C PHE A 56 -7.21 9.28 10.84
N ASN A 57 -6.89 10.57 10.66
CA ASN A 57 -5.59 11.14 11.00
C ASN A 57 -5.32 11.05 12.50
N GLU A 58 -6.33 11.28 13.33
CA GLU A 58 -6.21 11.18 14.79
C GLU A 58 -6.07 9.73 15.29
N ASN A 59 -6.77 8.78 14.66
CA ASN A 59 -6.97 7.45 15.25
C ASN A 59 -6.28 6.29 14.51
N CYS A 60 -5.88 6.48 13.26
CA CYS A 60 -5.50 5.37 12.37
C CYS A 60 -4.16 5.61 11.65
N SER A 61 -3.86 6.87 11.31
CA SER A 61 -2.72 7.23 10.45
C SER A 61 -1.35 6.86 11.03
N SER A 62 -1.23 6.83 12.37
CA SER A 62 0.03 6.47 13.05
C SER A 62 0.52 5.06 12.69
N CYS A 63 -0.40 4.15 12.36
CA CYS A 63 -0.09 2.80 11.88
C CYS A 63 -0.35 2.67 10.38
N HIS A 64 -1.55 3.01 9.92
CA HIS A 64 -1.96 2.83 8.51
C HIS A 64 -1.42 3.90 7.55
N GLY A 65 -0.56 4.80 8.04
CA GLY A 65 0.11 5.81 7.24
C GLY A 65 -0.78 6.98 6.86
N VAL A 66 -0.13 8.06 6.44
CA VAL A 66 -0.80 9.23 5.85
C VAL A 66 -1.60 8.78 4.63
N ASN A 67 -2.81 9.29 4.46
CA ASN A 67 -3.72 8.93 3.37
C ASN A 67 -4.04 7.42 3.29
N ALA A 68 -3.92 6.70 4.41
CA ALA A 68 -4.09 5.25 4.48
C ALA A 68 -3.18 4.46 3.51
N ALA A 69 -2.00 5.02 3.23
CA ALA A 69 -0.97 4.47 2.35
C ALA A 69 -0.25 3.24 2.91
N GLY A 70 -0.53 2.85 4.15
CA GLY A 70 0.23 1.83 4.88
C GLY A 70 1.61 2.34 5.27
N GLN A 71 2.28 1.56 6.11
CA GLN A 71 3.66 1.79 6.50
C GLN A 71 4.38 0.44 6.52
N GLU A 72 5.46 0.33 5.75
CA GLU A 72 6.24 -0.89 5.62
C GLU A 72 6.70 -1.38 7.01
N GLY A 73 6.48 -2.67 7.28
CA GLY A 73 6.80 -3.26 8.58
C GLY A 73 5.89 -2.85 9.75
N ILE A 74 4.88 -2.00 9.55
CA ILE A 74 4.01 -1.47 10.63
C ILE A 74 2.54 -1.86 10.42
N ALA A 75 1.91 -1.45 9.32
CA ALA A 75 0.51 -1.74 9.06
C ALA A 75 0.17 -1.61 7.56
N PRO A 76 -0.86 -2.33 7.08
CA PRO A 76 -1.14 -2.39 5.65
C PRO A 76 -1.78 -1.11 5.10
N PRO A 77 -1.62 -0.85 3.79
CA PRO A 77 -2.39 0.19 3.11
C PRO A 77 -3.87 -0.17 3.08
N LEU A 78 -4.74 0.78 3.41
CA LEU A 78 -6.19 0.61 3.21
C LEU A 78 -6.62 1.06 1.81
N VAL A 79 -5.79 1.85 1.13
CA VAL A 79 -5.90 2.11 -0.32
C VAL A 79 -5.16 1.00 -1.07
N HIS A 80 -5.77 -0.19 -1.12
CA HIS A 80 -5.22 -1.36 -1.80
C HIS A 80 -6.34 -2.30 -2.25
N ARG A 81 -6.16 -3.02 -3.37
CA ARG A 81 -7.18 -3.90 -3.96
C ARG A 81 -7.70 -4.98 -3.00
N ILE A 82 -6.86 -5.47 -2.09
CA ILE A 82 -7.29 -6.42 -1.05
C ILE A 82 -8.49 -5.89 -0.25
N TYR A 83 -8.57 -4.57 -0.05
CA TYR A 83 -9.61 -3.92 0.72
C TYR A 83 -10.73 -3.34 -0.15
N GLU A 84 -10.84 -3.74 -1.41
CA GLU A 84 -11.93 -3.32 -2.29
C GLU A 84 -13.30 -3.77 -1.74
N PRO A 85 -14.39 -3.03 -2.01
CA PRO A 85 -15.72 -3.31 -1.46
C PRO A 85 -16.24 -4.74 -1.66
N SER A 86 -15.88 -5.41 -2.76
CA SER A 86 -16.32 -6.78 -3.04
C SER A 86 -15.61 -7.85 -2.20
N HIS A 87 -14.43 -7.54 -1.65
CA HIS A 87 -13.63 -8.45 -0.84
C HIS A 87 -13.65 -8.08 0.66
N HIS A 88 -13.55 -6.78 0.98
CA HIS A 88 -13.72 -6.23 2.33
C HIS A 88 -14.78 -5.13 2.29
N ALA A 89 -16.05 -5.53 2.38
CA ALA A 89 -17.18 -4.60 2.43
C ALA A 89 -17.09 -3.67 3.65
N ASP A 90 -17.84 -2.57 3.66
CA ASP A 90 -17.77 -1.56 4.73
C ASP A 90 -17.93 -2.14 6.13
N GLY A 91 -18.79 -3.16 6.29
CA GLY A 91 -18.97 -3.88 7.56
C GLY A 91 -17.69 -4.49 8.13
N SER A 92 -16.72 -4.88 7.30
CA SER A 92 -15.43 -5.39 7.79
C SER A 92 -14.61 -4.31 8.48
N PHE A 93 -14.71 -3.06 8.06
CA PHE A 93 -14.03 -1.94 8.71
C PHE A 93 -14.66 -1.65 10.08
N PHE A 94 -15.98 -1.74 10.21
CA PHE A 94 -16.65 -1.63 11.52
C PHE A 94 -16.20 -2.73 12.47
N LEU A 95 -16.17 -3.98 12.00
CA LEU A 95 -15.72 -5.10 12.82
C LEU A 95 -14.24 -4.95 13.19
N ALA A 96 -13.39 -4.52 12.26
CA ALA A 96 -11.98 -4.27 12.51
C ALA A 96 -11.78 -3.22 13.62
N VAL A 97 -12.50 -2.10 13.57
CA VAL A 97 -12.41 -1.07 14.61
C VAL A 97 -12.94 -1.59 15.95
N GLN A 98 -14.09 -2.27 15.95
CA GLN A 98 -14.75 -2.69 17.20
C GLN A 98 -14.07 -3.87 17.89
N GLN A 99 -13.53 -4.81 17.12
CA GLN A 99 -13.07 -6.11 17.61
C GLN A 99 -11.57 -6.34 17.39
N GLY A 100 -10.93 -5.49 16.58
CA GLY A 100 -9.59 -5.74 16.07
C GLY A 100 -9.58 -6.75 14.92
N VAL A 101 -8.39 -7.04 14.40
CA VAL A 101 -8.18 -7.96 13.28
C VAL A 101 -6.99 -8.86 13.59
N ARG A 102 -7.14 -10.16 13.34
CA ARG A 102 -6.00 -11.08 13.29
C ARG A 102 -5.30 -10.97 11.94
N ALA A 103 -3.97 -10.90 11.96
CA ALA A 103 -3.18 -10.83 10.73
C ALA A 103 -3.49 -12.01 9.80
N HIS A 104 -3.75 -11.74 8.52
CA HIS A 104 -4.01 -12.78 7.52
C HIS A 104 -3.57 -12.41 6.10
N HIS A 105 -3.68 -11.14 5.68
CA HIS A 105 -3.19 -10.69 4.37
C HIS A 105 -1.76 -10.15 4.37
N TRP A 106 -1.32 -9.63 5.52
CA TRP A 106 -0.03 -8.97 5.67
C TRP A 106 0.67 -9.49 6.93
N PRO A 107 2.02 -9.56 6.93
CA PRO A 107 2.80 -10.08 8.05
C PRO A 107 3.07 -9.02 9.15
N PHE A 108 2.22 -8.00 9.29
CA PHE A 108 2.44 -6.87 10.20
C PHE A 108 1.89 -7.09 11.62
N GLY A 109 1.26 -8.24 11.87
CA GLY A 109 0.65 -8.55 13.17
C GLY A 109 -0.81 -8.11 13.29
N ASN A 110 -1.36 -8.27 14.49
CA ASN A 110 -2.78 -8.05 14.75
C ASN A 110 -3.08 -6.56 14.93
N MET A 111 -4.23 -6.11 14.41
CA MET A 111 -4.79 -4.80 14.73
C MET A 111 -5.60 -4.90 16.02
N PRO A 112 -5.32 -4.12 17.07
CA PRO A 112 -6.16 -4.07 18.26
C PRO A 112 -7.48 -3.32 18.00
N PRO A 113 -8.55 -3.57 18.77
CA PRO A 113 -9.76 -2.76 18.72
C PRO A 113 -9.51 -1.33 19.20
N ILE A 114 -10.21 -0.36 18.60
CA ILE A 114 -10.21 1.06 18.99
C ILE A 114 -11.54 1.36 19.69
N LYS A 115 -11.50 1.52 21.01
CA LYS A 115 -12.71 1.54 21.87
C LYS A 115 -13.45 2.89 21.90
N ASP A 116 -12.77 3.97 21.54
CA ASP A 116 -13.28 5.34 21.75
C ASP A 116 -13.83 5.98 20.46
N LEU A 117 -14.18 5.16 19.46
CA LEU A 117 -14.83 5.61 18.23
C LEU A 117 -16.33 5.28 18.23
N THR A 118 -17.13 6.32 18.03
CA THR A 118 -18.56 6.17 17.78
C THR A 118 -18.82 5.54 16.41
N LYS A 119 -19.98 4.91 16.22
CA LYS A 119 -20.39 4.36 14.92
C LYS A 119 -20.28 5.40 13.79
N ARG A 120 -20.73 6.65 14.06
CA ARG A 120 -20.66 7.75 13.09
C ARG A 120 -19.24 8.11 12.69
N GLN A 121 -18.30 8.09 13.64
CA GLN A 121 -16.89 8.30 13.34
C GLN A 121 -16.33 7.20 12.43
N VAL A 122 -16.70 5.95 12.67
CA VAL A 122 -16.29 4.85 11.79
C VAL A 122 -16.92 4.98 10.40
N GLU A 123 -18.19 5.37 10.29
CA GLU A 123 -18.83 5.70 9.01
C GLU A 123 -18.06 6.78 8.24
N GLN A 124 -17.60 7.82 8.93
CA GLN A 124 -16.78 8.89 8.35
C GLN A 124 -15.42 8.37 7.85
N ILE A 125 -14.72 7.57 8.67
CA ILE A 125 -13.45 6.94 8.28
C ILE A 125 -13.61 6.06 7.04
N VAL A 126 -14.67 5.23 7.01
CA VAL A 126 -14.95 4.37 5.85
C VAL A 126 -15.23 5.23 4.61
N ALA A 127 -16.04 6.28 4.72
CA ALA A 127 -16.32 7.19 3.61
C ALA A 127 -15.04 7.83 3.05
N TYR A 128 -14.13 8.27 3.92
CA TYR A 128 -12.81 8.78 3.54
C TYR A 128 -11.99 7.73 2.78
N ILE A 129 -11.82 6.53 3.32
CA ILE A 129 -11.07 5.44 2.69
C ILE A 129 -11.67 5.09 1.32
N ARG A 130 -13.00 5.04 1.20
CA ARG A 130 -13.68 4.74 -0.07
C ARG A 130 -13.51 5.83 -1.11
N VAL A 131 -13.44 7.10 -0.72
CA VAL A 131 -13.11 8.19 -1.63
C VAL A 131 -11.70 8.01 -2.17
N LEU A 132 -10.72 7.73 -1.30
CA LEU A 132 -9.34 7.48 -1.73
C LEU A 132 -9.25 6.25 -2.64
N GLN A 133 -9.89 5.15 -2.28
CA GLN A 133 -9.90 3.94 -3.10
C GLN A 133 -10.44 4.20 -4.50
N ARG A 134 -11.59 4.88 -4.64
CA ARG A 134 -12.16 5.21 -5.96
C ARG A 134 -11.23 6.09 -6.79
N GLU A 135 -10.63 7.11 -6.18
CA GLU A 135 -9.66 7.98 -6.86
C GLU A 135 -8.45 7.19 -7.38
N ASN A 136 -8.07 6.15 -6.66
CA ASN A 136 -6.94 5.26 -7.02
C ASN A 136 -7.40 4.00 -7.79
N GLY A 137 -8.62 3.99 -8.36
CA GLY A 137 -9.09 2.93 -9.25
C GLY A 137 -9.49 1.61 -8.56
N ILE A 138 -9.86 1.66 -7.27
CA ILE A 138 -10.27 0.51 -6.46
C ILE A 138 -11.78 0.64 -6.15
N GLN A 139 -12.59 -0.30 -6.63
CA GLN A 139 -14.06 -0.21 -6.62
C GLN A 139 -14.74 -1.56 -6.38
#